data_AF-A0AAV8VTZ0-F1
#
_entry.id   AF-A0AAV8VTZ0-F1
#
_cell.length_a   1.000
_cell.length_b   1.000
_cell.length_c   1.000
_cell.angle_alpha   90.00
_cell.angle_beta   90.00
_cell.angle_gamma   90.00
#
_symmetry.space_group_name_H-M   'P 1'
#
loop_
_entity.id
_entity.type
_entity.pdbx_description
1 polymer ?
#
loop_
_entity_poly.entity_id
_entity_poly.type
_entity_poly.pdbx_seq_one_letter_code
_entity_poly.pdbx_strand_id
1 'polypeptide(L)' 'MKLTAIFVLIFAILVALTTAAAGADLAKARHVRSPCDGESCRATCILNGHNSGSCNSNDSCDCN' A
#
# COMPACT_ATOMS: atom_id res chain seq x y z
N MET A 1 16.84 34.77 -13.18
CA MET A 1 16.87 33.33 -13.51
C MET A 1 17.52 32.42 -12.46
N LYS A 2 18.20 32.94 -11.41
CA LYS A 2 18.82 32.10 -10.35
C LYS A 2 17.84 31.63 -9.25
N LEU A 3 16.78 32.41 -8.98
CA LEU A 3 15.78 32.10 -7.95
C LEU A 3 14.88 30.91 -8.31
N THR A 4 14.62 30.71 -9.61
CA THR A 4 13.81 29.59 -10.11
C THR A 4 14.45 28.23 -9.86
N ALA A 5 15.78 28.13 -9.93
CA ALA A 5 16.51 26.88 -9.64
C ALA A 5 16.40 26.50 -8.16
N ILE A 6 16.44 27.49 -7.25
CA ILE A 6 16.30 27.28 -5.81
C ILE A 6 14.89 26.78 -5.48
N PHE A 7 13.86 27.37 -6.08
CA PHE A 7 12.47 26.92 -5.89
C PHE A 7 12.25 25.48 -6.34
N VAL A 8 12.82 25.09 -7.49
CA VAL A 8 12.72 23.71 -8.01
C VAL A 8 13.42 22.73 -7.06
N LEU A 9 14.59 23.07 -6.54
CA LEU A 9 15.31 22.25 -5.56
C LEU A 9 14.50 22.04 -4.28
N ILE A 10 13.92 23.11 -3.73
CA ILE A 10 13.09 23.04 -2.52
C ILE A 10 11.85 22.16 -2.78
N PHE A 11 11.20 22.35 -3.93
CA PHE A 11 10.02 21.56 -4.30
C PHE A 11 10.34 20.07 -4.45
N ALA A 12 11.46 19.73 -5.09
CA ALA A 12 11.91 18.35 -5.23
C ALA A 12 12.19 17.69 -3.87
N ILE A 13 12.80 18.43 -2.93
CA ILE A 13 13.07 17.95 -1.58
C ILE A 13 11.76 17.73 -0.80
N LEU A 14 10.80 18.67 -0.89
CA LEU A 14 9.49 18.54 -0.25
C LEU A 14 8.73 17.32 -0.76
N VAL A 15 8.71 17.11 -2.09
CA VAL A 15 8.08 15.93 -2.70
C VAL A 15 8.75 14.64 -2.23
N ALA A 16 10.09 14.59 -2.21
CA ALA A 16 10.84 13.43 -1.71
C ALA A 16 10.56 13.12 -0.22
N LEU A 17 10.40 14.15 0.61
CA LEU A 17 10.05 13.97 2.02
C LEU A 17 8.62 13.43 2.19
N THR A 18 7.66 13.91 1.39
CA THR A 18 6.27 13.42 1.45
C THR A 18 6.14 11.96 0.99
N THR A 19 6.88 11.55 -0.04
CA THR A 19 6.85 10.16 -0.52
C THR A 19 7.55 9.20 0.44
N ALA A 20 8.63 9.65 1.10
CA ALA A 20 9.28 8.87 2.16
C ALA A 20 8.37 8.67 3.38
N ALA A 21 7.59 9.70 3.77
CA ALA A 21 6.61 9.58 4.85
C ALA A 21 5.47 8.60 4.51
N ALA A 22 4.95 8.64 3.28
CA ALA A 22 3.94 7.68 2.81
C ALA A 22 4.47 6.23 2.71
N GLY A 23 5.76 6.06 2.41
CA GLY A 23 6.43 4.75 2.41
C GLY A 23 6.69 4.19 3.82
N ALA A 24 6.93 5.05 4.81
CA ALA A 24 7.09 4.65 6.21
C ALA A 24 5.76 4.22 6.85
N ASP A 25 4.64 4.83 6.43
CA ASP A 25 3.29 4.40 6.82
C ASP A 25 2.87 3.08 6.14
N LEU A 26 3.35 2.81 4.92
CA LEU A 26 3.19 1.50 4.26
C LEU A 26 3.99 0.38 4.94
N ALA A 27 5.18 0.70 5.48
CA ALA A 27 5.99 -0.25 6.24
C ALA A 27 5.40 -0.56 7.63
N LYS A 28 4.67 0.39 8.24
CA LYS A 28 4.01 0.19 9.54
C LYS A 28 2.58 -0.35 9.44
N ALA A 29 1.90 -0.18 8.31
CA ALA A 29 0.69 -0.93 7.97
C ALA A 29 0.96 -2.44 7.79
N ARG A 30 2.23 -2.86 7.68
CA ARG A 30 2.62 -4.27 7.57
C ARG A 30 2.54 -5.07 8.87
N HIS A 31 2.28 -4.42 10.02
CA HIS A 31 2.14 -5.08 11.33
C HIS A 31 0.81 -4.84 12.04
N VAL A 32 -0.09 -4.03 11.46
CA VAL A 32 -1.50 -4.09 11.83
C VAL A 32 -2.07 -5.15 10.91
N ARG A 33 -2.30 -6.35 11.43
CA ARG A 33 -3.11 -7.40 10.80
C ARG A 33 -4.46 -6.76 10.52
N SER A 34 -4.59 -6.12 9.36
CA SER A 34 -5.86 -5.58 8.89
C SER A 34 -6.80 -6.77 8.89
N PRO A 35 -8.00 -6.66 9.49
CA PRO A 35 -8.96 -7.75 9.46
C PRO A 35 -9.07 -8.21 8.02
N CYS A 36 -9.01 -9.52 7.81
CA CYS A 36 -9.01 -10.07 6.47
C CYS A 36 -10.27 -9.57 5.76
N ASP A 37 -10.07 -8.70 4.77
CA ASP A 37 -11.16 -8.11 4.00
C ASP A 37 -11.59 -9.13 2.95
N GLY A 38 -12.77 -9.70 3.13
CA GLY A 38 -13.28 -10.78 2.28
C GLY A 38 -13.34 -10.39 0.80
N GLU A 39 -13.59 -9.12 0.49
CA GLU A 39 -13.64 -8.62 -0.88
C GLU A 39 -12.24 -8.55 -1.50
N SER A 40 -11.28 -7.95 -0.79
CA SER A 40 -9.87 -7.88 -1.19
C SER A 40 -9.23 -9.26 -1.34
N CYS A 41 -9.54 -10.18 -0.42
CA CYS A 41 -9.13 -11.58 -0.49
C CYS A 41 -9.68 -12.25 -1.75
N ARG A 42 -10.98 -12.16 -1.98
CA ARG A 42 -11.64 -12.73 -3.17
C ARG A 42 -11.08 -12.15 -4.47
N ALA A 43 -10.90 -10.84 -4.55
CA ALA A 43 -10.34 -10.18 -5.73
C ALA A 43 -8.90 -10.67 -6.02
N THR A 44 -8.08 -10.79 -4.98
CA THR A 44 -6.69 -11.28 -5.10
C THR A 44 -6.65 -12.75 -5.56
N CYS A 45 -7.52 -13.60 -5.01
CA CYS A 45 -7.60 -15.01 -5.41
C CYS A 45 -8.02 -15.15 -6.88
N ILE A 46 -9.02 -14.39 -7.33
CA ILE A 46 -9.47 -14.39 -8.73
C ILE A 46 -8.35 -13.91 -9.67
N LEU A 47 -7.60 -12.87 -9.28
CA LEU A 47 -6.45 -12.39 -10.06
C LEU A 47 -5.34 -13.45 -10.18
N ASN A 48 -5.16 -14.30 -9.17
CA ASN A 48 -4.23 -15.43 -9.19
C ASN A 48 -4.79 -16.68 -9.89
N GLY A 49 -6.00 -16.62 -10.47
CA GLY A 49 -6.60 -17.72 -11.24
C GLY A 49 -7.40 -18.73 -10.42
N HIS A 50 -7.71 -18.41 -9.16
CA HIS A 50 -8.66 -19.19 -8.36
C HIS A 50 -10.10 -18.77 -8.65
N ASN A 51 -11.07 -19.64 -8.33
CA ASN A 51 -12.48 -19.36 -8.60
C ASN A 51 -13.10 -18.45 -7.52
N SER A 52 -12.57 -18.53 -6.30
CA SER A 52 -13.06 -17.80 -5.14
C SER A 52 -11.96 -17.58 -4.10
N GLY A 53 -12.23 -16.69 -3.15
CA GLY A 53 -11.38 -16.45 -2.00
C GLY A 53 -12.22 -16.04 -0.80
N SER A 54 -11.87 -16.53 0.38
CA SER A 54 -12.56 -16.20 1.62
C SER A 54 -11.59 -16.07 2.77
N CYS A 55 -11.90 -15.19 3.70
CA CYS A 55 -11.15 -15.03 4.93
C CYS A 55 -11.52 -16.12 5.93
N ASN A 56 -10.52 -16.78 6.49
CA ASN A 56 -10.69 -17.76 7.55
C ASN A 56 -10.62 -17.11 8.95
N SER A 57 -10.93 -17.90 9.99
CA SER A 57 -10.95 -17.43 11.39
C SER A 57 -9.59 -16.99 11.93
N ASN A 58 -8.50 -17.27 11.21
CA ASN A 58 -7.15 -16.81 11.52
C ASN A 58 -6.81 -15.52 10.75
N ASP A 59 -7.77 -14.77 10.22
CA ASP A 59 -7.50 -13.58 9.38
C ASP A 59 -6.55 -13.89 8.21
N SER A 60 -6.57 -15.13 7.71
CA SER A 60 -5.82 -15.52 6.52
C SER A 60 -6.79 -15.67 5.35
N CYS A 61 -6.34 -15.27 4.16
CA CYS A 61 -7.10 -15.42 2.93
C CYS A 61 -6.87 -16.83 2.37
N ASP A 62 -7.94 -17.62 2.28
CA ASP A 62 -7.97 -18.93 1.62
C ASP A 62 -8.54 -18.79 0.21
N CYS A 63 -7.74 -19.14 -0.80
CA CYS A 63 -8.16 -19.18 -2.20
C CYS A 63 -8.61 -20.58 -2.59
N ASN A 64 -9.77 -20.69 -3.24
CA ASN A 64 -10.36 -21.94 -3.72
C ASN A 64 -10.61 -21.84 -5.23
#